data_AF-A0A6V7XRF7-F1
#
_entry.id   AF-A0A6V7XRF7-F1
#
_cell.length_a   1.000
_cell.length_b   1.000
_cell.length_c   1.000
_cell.angle_alpha   90.00
_cell.angle_beta   90.00
_cell.angle_gamma   90.00
#
_symmetry.space_group_name_H-M   'P 1'
#
loop_
_entity.id
_entity.type
_entity.pdbx_description
1 polymer ?
#
loop_
_entity_poly.entity_id
_entity_poly.type
_entity_poly.pdbx_seq_one_letter_code
_entity_poly.pdbx_strand_id
1 'polypeptide(L)'
;MPTGPIGILPLNEKLSSLAWTTSTSEAKRLLELPNEEFVKELNGALVDYSGHNKIIDGPLNCFSNILNSIPFLASSENFVFPTILSMPNNDRAAFPLSLIHAHDYIGNRLALIGDAAHRIHPMAGLGVNLGWSDVVNLTNTLEIAVKEGGDLGSLIYLKNFDAKSQRKNVPIMTAIDLLNSLFSTNFLPSVFVRSVGVNLLDRLWPAKDLMVQYAS
;
A
#
# COMPACT_ATOMS: atom_id res chain seq x y z
N MET A 1 -13.92 -2.88 11.50
CA MET A 1 -12.98 -2.52 12.57
C MET A 1 -12.89 -0.99 12.64
N PRO A 2 -12.90 -0.35 13.82
CA PRO A 2 -13.27 1.07 13.91
C PRO A 2 -12.21 2.06 13.42
N THR A 3 -10.92 1.68 13.43
CA THR A 3 -9.80 2.63 13.38
C THR A 3 -8.88 2.53 12.16
N GLY A 4 -9.14 1.61 11.22
CA GLY A 4 -8.36 1.43 9.99
C GLY A 4 -6.95 0.82 10.19
N PRO A 5 -6.24 0.47 9.10
CA PRO A 5 -5.00 -0.30 9.18
C PRO A 5 -3.79 0.54 9.64
N ILE A 6 -2.84 -0.15 10.31
CA ILE A 6 -1.59 0.43 10.81
C ILE A 6 -0.41 -0.26 10.12
N GLY A 7 0.48 0.54 9.54
CA GLY A 7 1.77 0.11 9.00
C GLY A 7 2.91 0.58 9.89
N ILE A 8 3.88 -0.31 10.13
CA ILE A 8 5.12 -0.02 10.87
C ILE A 8 6.30 -0.28 9.94
N LEU A 9 7.14 0.73 9.75
CA LEU A 9 8.35 0.66 8.93
C LEU A 9 9.57 0.77 9.86
N PRO A 10 10.34 -0.31 10.07
CA PRO A 10 11.52 -0.26 10.93
C PRO A 10 12.59 0.65 10.32
N LEU A 11 13.11 1.58 11.12
CA LEU A 11 14.24 2.44 10.75
C LEU A 11 15.55 1.89 11.32
N ASN A 12 15.51 1.41 12.56
CA ASN A 12 16.61 0.69 13.22
C ASN A 12 16.04 -0.24 14.30
N GLU A 13 16.90 -0.85 15.13
CA GLU A 13 16.48 -1.78 16.19
C GLU A 13 15.50 -1.18 17.23
N LYS A 14 15.42 0.15 17.34
CA LYS A 14 14.66 0.86 18.38
C LYS A 14 13.65 1.87 17.85
N LEU A 15 13.73 2.23 16.57
CA LEU A 15 12.91 3.26 15.95
C LEU A 15 12.19 2.70 14.73
N SER A 16 10.93 3.07 14.62
CA SER A 16 10.10 2.75 13.47
C SER A 16 9.31 3.99 13.08
N SER A 17 9.08 4.15 11.78
CA SER A 17 8.08 5.07 11.25
C SER A 17 6.72 4.39 11.25
N LEU A 18 5.67 5.15 11.61
CA LEU A 18 4.30 4.66 11.68
C LEU A 18 3.45 5.33 10.60
N ALA A 19 2.61 4.54 9.93
CA ALA A 19 1.54 5.04 9.08
C ALA A 19 0.21 4.47 9.57
N TRP A 20 -0.68 5.33 10.09
CA TRP A 20 -2.01 4.92 10.54
C TRP A 20 -3.06 5.50 9.61
N THR A 21 -3.79 4.62 8.92
CA THR A 21 -4.92 5.03 8.06
C THR A 21 -6.20 5.06 8.89
N THR A 22 -6.87 6.21 8.94
CA THR A 22 -8.15 6.38 9.63
C THR A 22 -9.00 7.48 8.98
N SER A 23 -10.21 7.71 9.48
CA SER A 23 -11.09 8.79 9.02
C SER A 23 -10.50 10.17 9.29
N THR A 24 -10.89 11.18 8.49
CA THR A 24 -10.38 12.55 8.65
C THR A 24 -10.69 13.15 10.02
N SER A 25 -11.85 12.85 10.60
CA SER A 25 -12.21 13.30 11.95
C SER A 25 -11.34 12.64 13.01
N GLU A 26 -11.09 11.34 12.87
CA GLU A 26 -10.28 10.59 13.82
C GLU A 26 -8.79 10.96 13.73
N ALA A 27 -8.27 11.18 12.53
CA ALA A 27 -6.91 11.67 12.33
C ALA A 27 -6.69 13.02 13.04
N LYS A 28 -7.65 13.95 12.96
CA LYS A 28 -7.59 15.23 13.69
C LYS A 28 -7.58 15.03 15.20
N ARG A 29 -8.46 14.16 15.72
CA ARG A 29 -8.49 13.81 17.14
C ARG A 29 -7.13 13.27 17.61
N LEU A 30 -6.57 12.30 16.88
CA LEU A 30 -5.27 11.69 17.21
C LEU A 30 -4.11 12.69 17.15
N LEU A 31 -4.17 13.68 16.26
CA LEU A 31 -3.16 14.75 16.20
C LEU A 31 -3.20 15.66 17.44
N GLU A 32 -4.37 15.91 18.00
CA GLU A 32 -4.57 16.78 19.16
C GLU A 32 -4.24 16.10 20.50
N LEU A 33 -4.17 14.77 20.55
CA LEU A 33 -3.90 14.01 21.78
C LEU A 33 -2.49 14.29 22.37
N PRO A 34 -2.35 14.27 23.70
CA PRO A 34 -1.05 14.18 24.35
C PRO A 34 -0.30 12.90 23.92
N ASN A 35 1.04 12.98 23.86
CA ASN A 35 1.87 11.86 23.39
C ASN A 35 1.63 10.54 24.16
N GLU A 36 1.43 10.61 25.48
CA GLU A 36 1.18 9.44 26.33
C GLU A 36 -0.15 8.76 26.00
N GLU A 37 -1.21 9.55 25.79
CA GLU A 37 -2.54 9.06 25.45
C GLU A 37 -2.57 8.47 24.04
N PHE A 38 -1.89 9.12 23.08
CA PHE A 38 -1.70 8.60 21.74
C PHE A 38 -0.97 7.24 21.74
N VAL A 39 0.12 7.10 22.49
CA VAL A 39 0.87 5.83 22.59
C VAL A 39 0.01 4.73 23.22
N LYS A 40 -0.83 5.06 24.20
CA LYS A 40 -1.78 4.12 24.80
C LYS A 40 -2.81 3.63 23.79
N GLU A 41 -3.43 4.54 23.04
CA GLU A 41 -4.40 4.19 22.00
C GLU A 41 -3.76 3.38 20.88
N LEU A 42 -2.54 3.75 20.47
CA LEU A 42 -1.81 3.06 19.41
C LEU A 42 -1.47 1.61 19.80
N ASN A 43 -0.97 1.40 21.02
CA ASN A 43 -0.75 0.04 21.53
C ASN A 43 -2.07 -0.74 21.64
N GLY A 44 -3.16 -0.08 22.05
CA GLY A 44 -4.49 -0.68 22.07
C GLY A 44 -4.95 -1.14 20.68
N ALA A 45 -4.76 -0.31 19.65
CA ALA A 45 -5.11 -0.62 18.27
C ALA A 45 -4.26 -1.76 17.69
N LEU A 46 -2.96 -1.83 18.04
CA LEU A 46 -2.08 -2.93 17.63
C LEU A 46 -2.48 -4.27 18.28
N VAL A 47 -2.91 -4.25 19.55
CA VAL A 47 -3.42 -5.44 20.24
C VAL A 47 -4.76 -5.88 19.66
N ASP A 48 -5.68 -4.96 19.40
CA ASP A 48 -6.99 -5.30 18.79
C ASP A 48 -6.82 -5.89 17.38
N TYR A 49 -5.79 -5.47 16.63
CA TYR A 49 -5.42 -6.05 15.34
C TYR A 49 -4.95 -7.52 15.44
N SER A 50 -4.37 -7.92 16.59
CA SER A 50 -4.01 -9.32 16.88
C SER A 50 -5.19 -10.17 17.38
N GLY A 51 -6.32 -9.52 17.70
CA GLY A 51 -7.54 -10.17 18.17
C GLY A 51 -8.27 -10.93 17.06
N HIS A 52 -8.16 -12.25 17.06
CA HIS A 52 -9.01 -13.15 16.29
C HIS A 52 -10.50 -12.76 16.43
N ASN A 53 -11.16 -12.44 15.32
CA ASN A 53 -12.60 -12.25 15.27
C ASN A 53 -13.33 -13.56 15.63
N LYS A 54 -13.79 -13.69 16.88
CA LYS A 54 -14.59 -14.82 17.42
C LYS A 54 -15.88 -15.17 16.66
N ILE A 55 -16.27 -14.39 15.65
CA ILE A 55 -17.56 -14.53 14.93
C ILE A 55 -17.43 -15.45 13.70
N ILE A 56 -16.21 -15.88 13.34
CA ILE A 56 -15.94 -16.59 12.08
C ILE A 56 -15.40 -18.01 12.30
N ASP A 57 -15.31 -18.46 13.56
CA ASP A 57 -14.67 -19.72 13.96
C ASP A 57 -15.32 -20.96 13.31
N GLY A 58 -16.64 -20.95 13.08
CA GLY A 58 -17.35 -22.10 12.48
C GLY A 58 -16.90 -22.46 11.05
N PRO A 59 -17.08 -21.57 10.07
CA PRO A 59 -16.69 -21.84 8.68
C PRO A 59 -15.17 -21.85 8.45
N LEU A 60 -14.38 -21.09 9.22
CA LEU A 60 -12.91 -21.13 9.13
C LEU A 60 -12.31 -22.43 9.69
N ASN A 61 -12.90 -23.04 10.72
CA ASN A 61 -12.41 -24.31 11.26
C ASN A 61 -12.62 -25.51 10.32
N CYS A 62 -13.65 -25.46 9.47
CA CYS A 62 -13.84 -26.47 8.42
C CYS A 62 -12.79 -26.32 7.31
N PHE A 63 -12.54 -25.08 6.88
CA PHE A 63 -11.57 -24.79 5.82
C PHE A 63 -10.12 -25.00 6.29
N SER A 64 -9.79 -24.65 7.54
CA SER A 64 -8.47 -24.88 8.13
C SER A 64 -8.15 -26.36 8.26
N ASN A 65 -9.12 -27.22 8.59
CA ASN A 65 -8.92 -28.68 8.62
C ASN A 65 -8.58 -29.26 7.24
N ILE A 66 -9.23 -28.77 6.17
CA ILE A 66 -8.94 -29.18 4.78
C ILE A 66 -7.58 -28.63 4.32
N LEU A 67 -7.26 -27.38 4.66
CA LEU A 67 -5.98 -26.75 4.37
C LEU A 67 -4.80 -27.41 5.09
N ASN A 68 -4.98 -27.76 6.36
CA ASN A 68 -3.98 -28.47 7.17
C ASN A 68 -3.78 -29.92 6.72
N SER A 69 -4.65 -30.44 5.84
CA SER A 69 -4.46 -31.73 5.17
C SER A 69 -3.40 -31.67 4.05
N ILE A 70 -2.92 -30.48 3.69
CA ILE A 70 -1.92 -30.27 2.63
C ILE A 70 -0.59 -29.83 3.28
N PRO A 71 0.45 -30.70 3.33
CA PRO A 71 1.67 -30.48 4.11
C PRO A 71 2.46 -29.20 3.77
N PHE A 72 2.32 -28.70 2.54
CA PHE A 72 3.02 -27.50 2.05
C PHE A 72 2.37 -26.17 2.50
N LEU A 73 1.12 -26.21 2.95
CA LEU A 73 0.34 -25.03 3.32
C LEU A 73 0.34 -24.77 4.84
N ALA A 74 1.09 -25.55 5.62
CA ALA A 74 1.13 -25.47 7.07
C ALA A 74 2.36 -24.70 7.57
N SER A 75 2.31 -23.37 7.55
CA SER A 75 3.14 -22.52 8.42
C SER A 75 2.72 -21.05 8.33
N SER A 76 2.21 -20.50 9.43
CA SER A 76 2.19 -19.06 9.67
C SER A 76 3.00 -18.83 10.95
N GLU A 77 4.13 -18.13 10.86
CA GLU A 77 4.83 -17.67 12.06
C GLU A 77 3.93 -16.70 12.83
N ASN A 78 3.83 -16.87 14.15
CA ASN A 78 3.08 -15.96 15.01
C ASN A 78 3.81 -14.62 15.08
N PHE A 79 3.42 -13.67 14.24
CA PHE A 79 3.94 -12.31 14.28
C PHE A 79 3.47 -11.60 15.56
N VAL A 80 4.42 -11.23 16.43
CA VAL A 80 4.14 -10.45 17.64
C VAL A 80 4.44 -8.98 17.35
N PHE A 81 3.43 -8.12 17.54
CA PHE A 81 3.63 -6.69 17.39
C PHE A 81 4.50 -6.14 18.53
N PRO A 82 5.48 -5.27 18.24
CA PRO A 82 6.29 -4.63 19.28
C PRO A 82 5.48 -3.62 20.08
N THR A 83 5.73 -3.55 21.39
CA THR A 83 5.14 -2.53 22.26
C THR A 83 5.83 -1.19 22.03
N ILE A 84 5.04 -0.15 21.78
CA ILE A 84 5.56 1.20 21.56
C ILE A 84 5.73 1.88 22.92
N LEU A 85 6.96 2.28 23.23
CA LEU A 85 7.33 2.82 24.54
C LEU A 85 7.07 4.33 24.66
N SER A 86 7.48 5.10 23.65
CA SER A 86 7.37 6.56 23.66
C SER A 86 7.55 7.14 22.27
N MET A 87 7.16 8.41 22.12
CA MET A 87 7.40 9.21 20.92
C MET A 87 8.35 10.37 21.29
N PRO A 88 9.59 10.40 20.79
CA PRO A 88 10.61 11.35 21.25
C PRO A 88 10.31 12.80 20.84
N ASN A 89 9.65 13.03 19.70
CA ASN A 89 9.28 14.36 19.19
C ASN A 89 7.78 14.39 18.82
N ASN A 90 7.13 15.56 18.86
CA ASN A 90 5.73 15.71 18.45
C ASN A 90 5.57 15.94 16.92
N ASP A 91 6.18 15.07 16.11
CA ASP A 91 6.22 15.21 14.65
C ASP A 91 5.06 14.48 13.95
N ARG A 92 3.86 14.50 14.55
CA ARG A 92 2.69 13.85 13.93
C ARG A 92 2.15 14.72 12.80
N ALA A 93 1.88 14.08 11.66
CA ALA A 93 1.24 14.72 10.53
C ALA A 93 0.14 13.81 9.97
N ALA A 94 -0.94 14.42 9.48
CA ALA A 94 -1.98 13.71 8.75
C ALA A 94 -2.08 14.29 7.34
N PHE A 95 -2.16 13.40 6.36
CA PHE A 95 -2.34 13.76 4.95
C PHE A 95 -3.59 13.05 4.44
N PRO A 96 -4.46 13.74 3.66
CA PRO A 96 -5.63 13.11 3.10
C PRO A 96 -5.22 12.02 2.10
N LEU A 97 -5.71 10.81 2.33
CA LEU A 97 -5.48 9.69 1.42
C LEU A 97 -6.53 9.73 0.32
N SER A 98 -6.12 10.14 -0.86
CA SER A 98 -6.97 10.18 -2.05
C SER A 98 -6.27 9.44 -3.17
N LEU A 99 -6.92 8.43 -3.73
CA LEU A 99 -6.50 7.90 -5.02
C LEU A 99 -6.80 8.98 -6.06
N ILE A 100 -5.75 9.48 -6.71
CA ILE A 100 -5.87 10.46 -7.80
C ILE A 100 -5.18 9.83 -9.00
N HIS A 101 -5.84 9.84 -10.15
CA HIS A 101 -5.25 9.39 -11.40
C HIS A 101 -5.61 10.42 -12.47
N ALA A 102 -4.61 11.03 -13.08
CA ALA A 102 -4.81 11.87 -14.25
C ALA A 102 -5.19 10.98 -15.44
N HIS A 103 -6.17 11.40 -16.23
CA HIS A 103 -6.55 10.64 -17.43
C HIS A 103 -5.45 10.68 -18.50
N ASP A 104 -4.86 11.85 -18.67
CA ASP A 104 -3.74 12.10 -19.58
C ASP A 104 -2.53 12.55 -18.77
N TYR A 105 -1.39 11.87 -18.91
CA TYR A 105 -0.15 12.30 -18.23
C TYR A 105 0.61 13.36 -19.05
N ILE A 106 0.10 13.75 -20.20
CA ILE A 106 0.78 14.62 -21.15
C ILE A 106 -0.15 15.71 -21.68
N GLY A 107 0.45 16.82 -22.09
CA GLY A 107 -0.20 17.91 -22.80
C GLY A 107 0.77 18.56 -23.78
N ASN A 108 0.33 19.60 -24.49
CA ASN A 108 1.22 20.31 -25.39
C ASN A 108 2.42 20.88 -24.62
N ARG A 109 3.62 20.35 -24.88
CA ARG A 109 4.85 20.69 -24.15
C ARG A 109 4.76 20.51 -22.63
N LEU A 110 3.94 19.55 -22.17
CA LEU A 110 3.70 19.26 -20.76
C LEU A 110 3.77 17.76 -20.50
N ALA A 111 4.41 17.36 -19.39
CA ALA A 111 4.38 16.00 -18.87
C ALA A 111 4.17 16.03 -17.35
N LEU A 112 3.27 15.19 -16.86
CA LEU A 112 2.98 14.97 -15.44
C LEU A 112 3.70 13.69 -14.99
N ILE A 113 4.31 13.72 -13.80
CA ILE A 113 5.02 12.58 -13.21
C ILE A 113 4.73 12.48 -11.70
N GLY A 114 4.84 11.28 -11.14
CA GLY A 114 4.64 11.03 -9.71
C GLY A 114 3.27 11.51 -9.22
N ASP A 115 3.23 12.11 -8.03
CA ASP A 115 1.99 12.57 -7.38
C ASP A 115 1.14 13.57 -8.21
N ALA A 116 1.73 14.21 -9.22
CA ALA A 116 1.00 15.08 -10.16
C ALA A 116 0.21 14.28 -11.21
N ALA A 117 0.66 13.07 -11.55
CA ALA A 117 0.04 12.17 -12.51
C ALA A 117 -0.80 11.08 -11.82
N HIS A 118 -0.30 10.54 -10.71
CA HIS A 118 -0.98 9.52 -9.92
C HIS A 118 -0.62 9.62 -8.44
N ARG A 119 -1.64 9.52 -7.58
CA ARG A 119 -1.52 9.37 -6.14
C ARG A 119 -2.17 8.06 -5.76
N ILE A 120 -1.43 7.20 -5.08
CA ILE A 120 -1.90 5.89 -4.62
C ILE A 120 -2.08 5.85 -3.11
N HIS A 121 -2.86 4.87 -2.64
CA HIS A 121 -2.98 4.64 -1.20
C HIS A 121 -1.61 4.26 -0.62
N PRO A 122 -1.15 4.90 0.48
CA PRO A 122 0.20 4.73 1.02
C PRO A 122 0.46 3.38 1.71
N MET A 123 -0.38 2.37 1.50
CA MET A 123 -0.28 1.07 2.19
C MET A 123 1.05 0.34 1.97
N ALA A 124 1.83 0.72 0.95
CA ALA A 124 3.05 0.01 0.57
C ALA A 124 4.27 0.91 0.29
N GLY A 125 4.21 2.22 0.56
CA GLY A 125 5.33 3.13 0.26
C GLY A 125 5.73 3.20 -1.23
N LEU A 126 4.85 2.76 -2.12
CA LEU A 126 5.13 2.58 -3.55
C LEU A 126 5.10 3.88 -4.37
N GLY A 127 4.54 4.96 -3.84
CA GLY A 127 4.29 6.19 -4.61
C GLY A 127 5.57 6.80 -5.16
N VAL A 128 6.62 6.83 -4.34
CA VAL A 128 7.95 7.27 -4.73
C VAL A 128 8.49 6.40 -5.85
N ASN A 129 8.44 5.06 -5.71
CA ASN A 129 8.94 4.12 -6.70
C ASN A 129 8.23 4.25 -8.07
N LEU A 130 6.92 4.50 -8.06
CA LEU A 130 6.18 4.80 -9.29
C LEU A 130 6.65 6.11 -9.93
N GLY A 131 6.87 7.16 -9.13
CA GLY A 131 7.43 8.43 -9.59
C GLY A 131 8.84 8.30 -10.20
N TRP A 132 9.74 7.51 -9.58
CA TRP A 132 11.05 7.21 -10.17
C TRP A 132 10.92 6.51 -11.52
N SER A 133 9.98 5.56 -11.63
CA SER A 133 9.71 4.90 -12.90
C SER A 133 9.25 5.89 -13.99
N ASP A 134 8.44 6.88 -13.64
CA ASP A 134 8.02 7.91 -14.59
C ASP A 134 9.22 8.75 -15.04
N VAL A 135 10.12 9.13 -14.12
CA VAL A 135 11.34 9.89 -14.45
C VAL A 135 12.20 9.12 -15.46
N VAL A 136 12.41 7.82 -15.23
CA VAL A 136 13.17 6.96 -16.14
C VAL A 136 12.48 6.89 -17.51
N ASN A 137 11.17 6.64 -17.55
CA ASN A 137 10.41 6.56 -18.80
C ASN A 137 10.42 7.88 -19.59
N LEU A 138 10.29 9.01 -18.89
CA LEU A 138 10.30 10.34 -19.50
C LEU A 138 11.69 10.66 -20.05
N THR A 139 12.74 10.42 -19.27
CA THR A 139 14.13 10.66 -19.68
C THR A 139 14.47 9.85 -20.94
N ASN A 140 14.12 8.56 -20.97
CA ASN A 140 14.33 7.71 -22.14
C ASN A 140 13.57 8.24 -23.38
N THR A 141 12.37 8.76 -23.18
CA THR A 141 11.54 9.31 -24.28
C THR A 141 12.14 10.61 -24.83
N LEU A 142 12.61 11.49 -23.94
CA LEU A 142 13.27 12.74 -24.32
C LEU A 142 14.62 12.47 -25.01
N GLU A 143 15.37 11.47 -24.56
CA GLU A 143 16.63 11.07 -25.19
C GLU A 143 16.42 10.62 -26.65
N ILE A 144 15.37 9.83 -26.92
CA ILE A 144 15.01 9.43 -28.28
C ILE A 144 14.66 10.66 -29.13
N ALA A 145 13.85 11.58 -28.59
CA ALA A 145 13.49 12.81 -29.30
C ALA A 145 14.74 13.64 -29.68
N VAL A 146 15.71 13.78 -28.77
CA VAL A 146 16.98 14.48 -29.06
C VAL A 146 17.78 13.76 -30.15
N LYS A 147 17.92 12.43 -30.06
CA LYS A 147 18.68 11.63 -31.02
C LYS A 147 18.12 11.70 -32.44
N GLU A 148 16.80 11.83 -32.57
CA GLU A 148 16.11 11.95 -33.85
C GLU A 148 15.98 13.41 -34.34
N GLY A 149 16.45 14.39 -33.55
CA GLY A 149 16.31 15.82 -33.87
C GLY A 149 14.87 16.35 -33.73
N GLY A 150 14.03 15.68 -32.94
CA GLY A 150 12.65 16.04 -32.68
C GLY A 150 12.48 17.11 -31.58
N ASP A 151 11.32 17.76 -31.55
CA ASP A 151 10.93 18.68 -30.47
C ASP A 151 10.61 17.90 -29.19
N LEU A 152 11.25 18.27 -28.07
CA LEU A 152 11.05 17.66 -26.75
C LEU A 152 9.61 17.77 -26.26
N GLY A 153 8.91 18.83 -26.67
CA GLY A 153 7.51 19.06 -26.32
C GLY A 153 6.51 18.38 -27.26
N SER A 154 6.98 17.63 -28.26
CA SER A 154 6.12 17.01 -29.26
C SER A 154 5.30 15.87 -28.66
N LEU A 155 3.99 15.93 -28.89
CA LEU A 155 3.05 14.89 -28.50
C LEU A 155 3.37 13.53 -29.14
N ILE A 156 4.09 13.50 -30.26
CA ILE A 156 4.47 12.24 -30.92
C ILE A 156 5.38 11.42 -30.00
N TYR A 157 6.38 12.06 -29.39
CA TYR A 157 7.28 11.41 -28.44
C TYR A 157 6.59 11.19 -27.09
N LEU A 158 5.91 12.22 -26.56
CA LEU A 158 5.29 12.16 -25.24
C LEU A 158 4.19 11.08 -25.13
N LYS A 159 3.50 10.72 -26.22
CA LYS A 159 2.56 9.59 -26.24
C LYS A 159 3.20 8.26 -25.88
N ASN A 160 4.47 8.06 -26.23
CA ASN A 160 5.19 6.83 -25.85
C ASN A 160 5.49 6.80 -24.35
N PHE A 161 5.78 7.95 -23.75
CA PHE A 161 5.92 8.08 -22.30
C PHE A 161 4.58 7.76 -21.60
N ASP A 162 3.50 8.42 -21.99
CA ASP A 162 2.17 8.24 -21.41
C ASP A 162 1.72 6.78 -21.46
N ALA A 163 1.80 6.15 -22.64
CA ALA A 163 1.44 4.74 -22.80
C ALA A 163 2.28 3.78 -21.92
N LYS A 164 3.59 4.03 -21.80
CA LYS A 164 4.47 3.19 -20.96
C LYS A 164 4.17 3.35 -19.48
N SER A 165 4.00 4.59 -19.02
CA SER A 165 3.75 4.90 -17.61
C SER A 165 2.35 4.44 -17.19
N GLN A 166 1.31 4.62 -18.01
CA GLN A 166 -0.03 4.11 -17.70
C GLN A 166 -0.08 2.59 -17.64
N ARG A 167 0.54 1.88 -18.60
CA ARG A 167 0.57 0.40 -18.62
C ARG A 167 1.23 -0.20 -17.38
N LYS A 168 2.21 0.50 -16.80
CA LYS A 168 2.89 0.08 -15.57
C LYS A 168 2.10 0.48 -14.32
N ASN A 169 1.63 1.73 -14.25
CA ASN A 169 1.09 2.29 -13.01
C ASN A 169 -0.36 1.84 -12.79
N VAL A 170 -1.23 1.85 -13.82
CA VAL A 170 -2.67 1.56 -13.68
C VAL A 170 -2.98 0.19 -13.04
N PRO A 171 -2.32 -0.93 -13.43
CA PRO A 171 -2.58 -2.22 -12.80
C PRO A 171 -2.24 -2.24 -11.30
N ILE A 172 -1.13 -1.59 -10.92
CA ILE A 172 -0.68 -1.50 -9.53
C ILE A 172 -1.67 -0.66 -8.71
N MET A 173 -2.08 0.50 -9.25
CA MET A 173 -3.08 1.36 -8.62
C MET A 173 -4.38 0.60 -8.36
N THR A 174 -4.86 -0.13 -9.38
CA THR A 174 -6.10 -0.91 -9.30
C THR A 174 -6.01 -2.04 -8.28
N ALA A 175 -4.87 -2.74 -8.24
CA ALA A 175 -4.65 -3.81 -7.26
C ALA A 175 -4.66 -3.27 -5.82
N ILE A 176 -3.98 -2.15 -5.58
CA ILE A 176 -3.93 -1.50 -4.25
C ILE A 176 -5.33 -1.02 -3.84
N ASP A 177 -6.09 -0.43 -4.75
CA ASP A 177 -7.42 0.10 -4.44
C ASP A 177 -8.43 -1.02 -4.17
N LEU A 178 -8.38 -2.10 -4.96
CA LEU A 178 -9.16 -3.31 -4.70
C LEU A 178 -8.82 -3.92 -3.34
N LEU A 179 -7.52 -4.02 -3.03
CA LEU A 179 -7.04 -4.52 -1.76
C LEU A 179 -7.58 -3.63 -0.62
N ASN A 180 -7.38 -2.31 -0.70
CA ASN A 180 -7.88 -1.37 0.29
C ASN A 180 -9.41 -1.46 0.49
N SER A 181 -10.18 -1.58 -0.59
CA SER A 181 -11.63 -1.76 -0.56
C SER A 181 -12.04 -3.06 0.14
N LEU A 182 -11.37 -4.17 -0.17
CA LEU A 182 -11.58 -5.47 0.50
C LEU A 182 -11.28 -5.40 2.00
N PHE A 183 -10.22 -4.68 2.39
CA PHE A 183 -9.81 -4.54 3.80
C PHE A 183 -10.66 -3.53 4.59
N SER A 184 -11.30 -2.57 3.92
CA SER A 184 -12.11 -1.50 4.54
C SER A 184 -13.59 -1.86 4.69
N THR A 185 -14.08 -2.87 3.96
CA THR A 185 -15.51 -3.23 3.95
C THR A 185 -15.86 -4.24 5.05
N ASN A 186 -16.82 -3.91 5.92
CA ASN A 186 -17.30 -4.77 7.03
C ASN A 186 -18.42 -5.75 6.61
N PHE A 187 -18.36 -6.34 5.41
CA PHE A 187 -19.39 -7.29 4.94
C PHE A 187 -18.92 -8.74 5.15
N LEU A 188 -19.77 -9.64 5.66
CA LEU A 188 -19.39 -11.03 6.04
C LEU A 188 -18.58 -11.81 4.95
N PRO A 189 -18.92 -11.72 3.65
CA PRO A 189 -18.12 -12.29 2.55
C PRO A 189 -16.73 -11.67 2.36
N SER A 190 -16.54 -10.36 2.56
CA SER A 190 -15.22 -9.71 2.39
C SER A 190 -14.24 -10.14 3.48
N VAL A 191 -14.74 -10.39 4.70
CA VAL A 191 -13.91 -10.92 5.80
C VAL A 191 -13.50 -12.37 5.54
N PHE A 192 -14.35 -13.19 4.91
CA PHE A 192 -13.99 -14.54 4.48
C PHE A 192 -12.95 -14.54 3.36
N VAL A 193 -13.13 -13.69 2.34
CA VAL A 193 -12.14 -13.50 1.25
C VAL A 193 -10.82 -12.94 1.78
N ARG A 194 -10.84 -12.05 2.79
CA ARG A 194 -9.63 -11.55 3.47
C ARG A 194 -8.86 -12.67 4.15
N SER A 195 -9.54 -13.54 4.90
CA SER A 195 -8.90 -14.66 5.60
C SER A 195 -8.40 -15.73 4.62
N VAL A 196 -9.15 -16.03 3.57
CA VAL A 196 -8.72 -16.98 2.51
C VAL A 196 -7.60 -16.38 1.66
N GLY A 197 -7.67 -15.09 1.33
CA GLY A 197 -6.73 -14.38 0.47
C GLY A 197 -5.37 -14.14 1.12
N VAL A 198 -5.32 -13.72 2.39
CA VAL A 198 -4.05 -13.59 3.13
C VAL A 198 -3.38 -14.96 3.30
N ASN A 199 -4.16 -16.00 3.64
CA ASN A 199 -3.62 -17.35 3.68
C ASN A 199 -3.15 -17.82 2.29
N LEU A 200 -3.92 -17.62 1.22
CA LEU A 200 -3.54 -18.04 -0.13
C LEU A 200 -2.29 -17.29 -0.64
N LEU A 201 -2.16 -16.00 -0.35
CA LEU A 201 -0.99 -15.18 -0.71
C LEU A 201 0.26 -15.57 0.08
N ASP A 202 0.14 -15.82 1.40
CA ASP A 202 1.25 -16.33 2.21
C ASP A 202 1.71 -17.74 1.76
N ARG A 203 0.83 -18.48 1.06
CA ARG A 203 1.09 -19.83 0.55
C ARG A 203 1.55 -19.90 -0.91
N LEU A 204 1.56 -18.78 -1.62
CA LEU A 204 2.14 -18.64 -2.96
C LEU A 204 3.64 -18.25 -2.88
N TRP A 205 4.40 -18.92 -2.01
CA TRP A 205 5.85 -18.75 -1.89
C TRP A 205 6.63 -18.85 -3.22
N PRO A 206 6.18 -19.55 -4.30
CA PRO A 206 6.86 -19.49 -5.60
C PRO A 206 6.64 -18.19 -6.40
N ALA A 207 5.66 -17.35 -6.05
CA ALA A 207 5.35 -16.11 -6.78
C ALA A 207 6.18 -14.91 -6.30
N LYS A 208 6.89 -15.05 -5.17
CA LYS A 208 7.78 -14.02 -4.63
C LYS A 208 8.97 -13.75 -5.56
N ASP A 209 9.50 -14.78 -6.23
CA ASP A 209 10.63 -14.63 -7.16
C ASP A 209 10.26 -13.79 -8.38
N LEU A 210 9.01 -13.89 -8.86
CA LEU A 210 8.51 -13.08 -9.98
C LEU A 210 8.23 -11.62 -9.57
N MET A 211 7.80 -11.38 -8.33
CA MET A 211 7.63 -10.01 -7.81
C MET A 211 8.97 -9.33 -7.49
N VAL A 212 9.96 -10.07 -6.97
CA VAL A 212 11.32 -9.57 -6.74
C VAL A 212 12.03 -9.28 -8.07
N GLN A 213 11.81 -10.09 -9.11
CA GLN A 213 12.27 -9.79 -10.46
C GLN A 213 11.60 -8.56 -11.08
N TYR A 214 10.32 -8.30 -10.78
CA TYR A 214 9.61 -7.12 -11.28
C TYR A 214 9.94 -5.83 -10.50
N ALA A 215 10.54 -5.96 -9.31
CA ALA A 215 10.96 -4.86 -8.44
C ALA A 215 12.46 -4.51 -8.57
N SER A 216 13.22 -5.25 -9.39
CA SER A 216 14.63 -5.02 -9.71
C SER A 216 14.80 -4.30 -11.05
#